data_AF-A0A932PYF6-F1
#
_entry.id   AF-A0A932PYF6-F1
#
_cell.length_a   1.000
_cell.length_b   1.000
_cell.length_c   1.000
_cell.angle_alpha   90.00
_cell.angle_beta   90.00
_cell.angle_gamma   90.00
#
_symmetry.space_group_name_H-M   'P 1'
#
loop_
_entity.id
_entity.type
_entity.pdbx_description
1 polymer ?
#
loop_
_entity_poly.entity_id
_entity_poly.type
_entity_poly.pdbx_seq_one_letter_code
_entity_poly.pdbx_strand_id
1 'polypeptide(L)'
;YYADYYRGKNTEECRLVAMNPASAQWKPALCQNCPVPDILSANVCPHLALSARVATGAFGLLQKVEVYADCREYRVNVGKPKVGCGNCHLHVDR
;
A
#
# COMPACT_ATOMS: atom_id res chain seq x y z
N TYR A 1 1.02 -1.48 -9.25
CA TYR A 1 1.16 -0.94 -10.61
C TYR A 1 0.30 -1.79 -11.52
N TYR A 2 -0.54 -1.16 -12.33
CA TYR A 2 -1.28 -1.81 -13.41
C TYR A 2 -1.00 -1.01 -14.68
N ALA A 3 -0.80 -1.71 -15.79
CA ALA A 3 -0.65 -1.09 -17.10
C ALA A 3 -1.44 -1.88 -18.16
N ASP A 4 -2.15 -1.16 -19.03
CA ASP A 4 -2.84 -1.68 -20.20
C ASP A 4 -2.35 -0.93 -21.44
N TYR A 5 -1.58 -1.63 -22.27
CA TYR A 5 -1.03 -1.11 -23.53
C TYR A 5 -1.72 -1.70 -24.78
N TYR A 6 -2.85 -2.41 -24.62
CA TYR A 6 -3.45 -3.14 -25.71
C TYR A 6 -4.11 -2.21 -26.75
N ARG A 7 -3.78 -2.40 -28.03
CA ARG A 7 -4.37 -1.69 -29.20
C ARG A 7 -4.36 -0.16 -29.07
N GLY A 8 -3.24 0.42 -28.65
CA GLY A 8 -3.09 1.88 -28.56
C GLY A 8 -3.66 2.50 -27.28
N LYS A 9 -4.19 1.69 -26.35
CA LYS A 9 -4.31 2.13 -24.96
C LYS A 9 -2.93 2.36 -24.37
N ASN A 10 -2.84 3.33 -23.47
CA ASN A 10 -1.65 3.60 -22.69
C ASN A 10 -2.10 4.06 -21.30
N THR A 11 -2.68 3.12 -20.55
CA THR A 11 -3.21 3.40 -19.22
C THR A 11 -2.29 2.79 -18.19
N GLU A 12 -1.78 3.62 -17.30
CA GLU A 12 -0.99 3.20 -16.14
C GLU A 12 -1.68 3.73 -14.88
N GLU A 13 -1.83 2.88 -13.87
CA GLU A 13 -2.50 3.28 -12.63
C GLU A 13 -1.93 2.56 -11.39
N CYS A 14 -2.16 3.19 -10.24
CA CYS A 14 -2.08 2.53 -8.95
C CYS A 14 -3.49 2.51 -8.33
N ARG A 15 -4.18 1.38 -8.46
CA ARG A 15 -5.55 1.21 -7.94
C ARG A 15 -5.67 1.49 -6.44
N LEU A 16 -4.64 1.15 -5.66
CA LEU A 16 -4.61 1.40 -4.22
C LEU A 16 -4.64 2.89 -3.88
N VAL A 17 -3.92 3.71 -4.66
CA VAL A 17 -3.90 5.17 -4.49
C VAL A 17 -5.16 5.79 -5.10
N ALA A 18 -5.65 5.26 -6.23
CA ALA A 18 -6.87 5.74 -6.88
C ALA A 18 -8.13 5.61 -5.99
N MET A 19 -8.14 4.66 -5.05
CA MET A 19 -9.19 4.52 -4.03
C MET A 19 -9.19 5.65 -2.98
N ASN A 20 -8.14 6.48 -2.94
CA ASN A 20 -8.03 7.59 -2.01
C ASN A 20 -8.17 8.94 -2.75
N PRO A 21 -9.37 9.55 -2.77
CA PRO A 21 -9.61 10.81 -3.49
C PRO A 21 -8.86 12.00 -2.88
N ALA A 22 -8.38 11.89 -1.64
CA ALA A 22 -7.55 12.93 -1.00
C ALA A 22 -6.05 12.79 -1.34
N SER A 23 -5.65 11.77 -2.10
CA SER A 23 -4.27 11.60 -2.55
C SER A 23 -3.90 12.62 -3.63
N ALA A 24 -2.65 13.07 -3.60
CA ALA A 24 -2.08 13.74 -4.76
C ALA A 24 -2.00 12.78 -5.97
N GLN A 25 -1.85 13.36 -7.17
CA GLN A 25 -1.77 12.61 -8.42
C GLN A 25 -0.61 11.60 -8.37
N TRP A 26 -0.93 10.36 -8.73
CA TRP A 26 0.05 9.30 -8.87
C TRP A 26 0.74 9.33 -10.24
N LYS A 27 2.00 8.88 -10.27
CA LYS A 27 2.79 8.69 -11.50
C LYS A 27 3.56 7.37 -11.45
N PRO A 28 3.82 6.72 -12.60
CA PRO A 28 4.50 5.42 -12.69
C PRO A 28 5.82 5.34 -11.91
N ALA A 29 6.63 6.40 -11.96
CA ALA A 29 7.91 6.48 -11.25
C ALA A 29 7.81 6.23 -9.74
N LEU A 30 6.65 6.53 -9.12
CA LEU A 30 6.43 6.26 -7.69
C LEU A 30 6.34 4.77 -7.37
N CYS A 31 6.06 3.91 -8.36
CA CYS A 31 6.04 2.48 -8.14
C CYS A 31 7.43 1.85 -7.99
N GLN A 32 8.50 2.50 -8.47
CA GLN A 32 9.85 1.93 -8.37
C GLN A 32 10.31 1.72 -6.93
N ASN A 33 9.87 2.59 -6.01
CA ASN A 33 10.17 2.51 -4.59
C ASN A 33 8.90 2.31 -3.73
N CYS A 34 7.84 1.74 -4.32
CA CYS A 34 6.59 1.54 -3.60
C CYS A 34 6.72 0.38 -2.60
N PRO A 35 6.35 0.56 -1.32
CA PRO A 35 6.52 -0.48 -0.30
C PRO A 35 5.46 -1.59 -0.35
N VAL A 36 4.40 -1.44 -1.15
CA VAL A 36 3.25 -2.38 -1.19
C VAL A 36 3.67 -3.82 -1.55
N PRO A 37 4.47 -4.09 -2.61
CA PRO A 37 4.84 -5.46 -2.96
C PRO A 37 5.63 -6.16 -1.84
N ASP A 38 6.53 -5.45 -1.17
CA ASP A 38 7.28 -5.99 -0.03
C ASP A 38 6.38 -6.31 1.17
N ILE A 39 5.36 -5.47 1.43
CA ILE A 39 4.42 -5.71 2.52
C ILE A 39 3.60 -6.97 2.25
N LEU A 40 3.05 -7.09 1.05
CA LEU A 40 2.19 -8.22 0.67
C LEU A 40 2.97 -9.54 0.58
N SER A 41 4.25 -9.50 0.21
CA SER A 41 5.10 -10.69 0.20
C SER A 41 5.52 -11.12 1.60
N ALA A 42 5.76 -10.19 2.52
CA ALA A 42 6.16 -10.49 3.90
C ALA A 42 4.98 -10.87 4.81
N ASN A 43 3.78 -10.36 4.53
CA ASN A 43 2.60 -10.58 5.35
C ASN A 43 1.41 -11.05 4.51
N VAL A 44 1.08 -12.33 4.66
CA VAL A 44 -0.01 -13.03 3.95
C VAL A 44 -1.32 -13.07 4.75
N CYS A 45 -1.43 -12.30 5.83
CA CYS A 45 -2.65 -12.25 6.65
C CYS A 45 -3.86 -11.76 5.82
N PRO A 46 -4.94 -12.56 5.67
CA PRO A 46 -6.11 -12.17 4.86
C PRO A 46 -6.90 -10.99 5.46
N HIS A 47 -6.66 -10.70 6.73
CA HIS A 47 -7.29 -9.58 7.44
C HIS A 47 -6.48 -8.28 7.32
N LEU A 48 -5.26 -8.30 6.75
CA LEU A 48 -4.49 -7.09 6.49
C LEU A 48 -5.13 -6.30 5.34
N ALA A 49 -5.61 -5.10 5.63
CA ALA A 49 -6.06 -4.15 4.62
C ALA A 49 -5.05 -3.03 4.49
N LEU A 50 -4.66 -2.71 3.25
CA LEU A 50 -3.79 -1.58 2.95
C LEU A 50 -4.61 -0.44 2.37
N SER A 51 -4.21 0.78 2.69
CA SER A 51 -4.58 2.00 1.97
C SER A 51 -3.32 2.80 1.68
N ALA A 52 -3.37 3.69 0.69
CA ALA A 52 -2.19 4.48 0.33
C ALA A 52 -2.56 5.89 -0.13
N ARG A 53 -1.57 6.77 -0.09
CA ARG A 53 -1.60 8.08 -0.74
C ARG A 53 -0.24 8.45 -1.28
N VAL A 54 -0.21 9.37 -2.23
CA VAL A 54 1.02 10.08 -2.60
C VAL A 54 1.26 11.16 -1.56
N ALA A 55 2.35 11.03 -0.82
CA ALA A 55 2.83 12.05 0.09
C ALA A 55 3.89 12.91 -0.60
N THR A 56 3.78 14.21 -0.42
CA THR A 56 4.74 15.19 -0.93
C THR A 56 5.60 15.66 0.24
N GLY A 57 6.92 15.52 0.09
CA GLY A 57 7.91 15.98 1.07
C GLY A 57 8.10 17.50 1.05
N ALA A 58 9.10 17.96 1.82
CA ALA A 58 9.40 19.39 1.93
C ALA A 58 9.63 20.02 0.54
N PHE A 59 9.05 21.21 0.34
CA PHE A 59 9.14 22.01 -0.88
C PHE A 59 8.60 21.38 -2.17
N GLY A 60 7.81 20.30 -2.10
CA GLY A 60 7.18 19.74 -3.30
C GLY A 60 8.07 18.85 -4.17
N LEU A 61 9.35 18.70 -3.82
CA LEU A 61 10.36 18.10 -4.69
C LEU A 61 10.38 16.56 -4.64
N LEU A 62 9.98 15.98 -3.51
CA LEU A 62 10.01 14.54 -3.31
C LEU A 62 8.60 14.01 -3.13
N GLN A 63 8.21 13.05 -3.95
CA GLN A 63 6.95 12.34 -3.82
C GLN A 63 7.22 10.87 -3.51
N LYS A 64 6.42 10.29 -2.63
CA LYS A 64 6.49 8.87 -2.29
C LYS A 64 5.09 8.30 -2.07
N VAL A 65 4.96 6.98 -2.22
CA VAL A 65 3.76 6.26 -1.79
C VAL A 65 3.87 6.03 -0.28
N GLU A 66 2.96 6.63 0.47
CA GLU A 66 2.77 6.36 1.89
C GLU A 66 1.66 5.33 2.06
N VAL A 67 1.92 4.28 2.85
CA VAL A 67 1.01 3.15 3.04
C VAL A 67 0.56 3.11 4.49
N TYR A 68 -0.74 2.99 4.69
CA TYR A 68 -1.36 2.70 5.97
C TYR A 68 -1.90 1.28 5.94
N ALA A 69 -1.92 0.64 7.11
CA ALA A 69 -2.38 -0.73 7.23
C ALA A 69 -3.25 -0.90 8.47
N ASP A 70 -4.33 -1.66 8.32
CA ASP A 70 -5.26 -1.97 9.39
C ASP A 70 -5.61 -3.45 9.35
N CYS A 71 -5.84 -4.03 10.52
CA CYS A 71 -6.39 -5.38 10.64
C CYS A 71 -7.90 -5.29 10.68
N ARG A 72 -8.58 -5.88 9.70
CA ARG A 72 -10.05 -5.87 9.63
C ARG A 72 -10.71 -6.68 10.73
N GLU A 73 -10.05 -7.73 11.21
CA GLU A 73 -10.55 -8.62 12.25
C GLU A 73 -10.55 -7.93 13.62
N TYR A 74 -9.36 -7.50 14.06
CA TYR A 74 -9.17 -6.89 15.37
C TYR A 74 -9.41 -5.38 15.38
N ARG A 75 -9.69 -4.78 14.21
CA ARG A 75 -10.00 -3.35 14.05
C ARG A 75 -8.90 -2.43 14.62
N VAL A 76 -7.64 -2.85 14.48
CA VAL A 76 -6.46 -2.12 14.95
C VAL A 76 -5.60 -1.64 13.80
N ASN A 77 -4.94 -0.51 14.01
CA ASN A 77 -3.89 -0.05 13.11
C ASN A 77 -2.66 -0.96 13.21
N VAL A 78 -2.03 -1.24 12.06
CA VAL A 78 -0.86 -2.11 11.95
C VAL A 78 0.36 -1.26 11.64
N GLY A 79 1.05 -0.79 12.68
CA GLY A 79 2.25 0.05 12.52
C GLY A 79 3.44 -0.64 11.85
N LYS A 80 3.50 -1.98 11.89
CA LYS A 80 4.52 -2.80 11.21
C LYS A 80 3.85 -3.77 10.23
N PRO A 81 3.43 -3.30 9.05
CA PRO A 81 2.60 -4.10 8.14
C PRO A 81 3.31 -5.34 7.59
N LYS A 82 4.65 -5.35 7.52
CA LYS A 82 5.45 -6.55 7.18
C LYS A 82 5.41 -7.65 8.25
N VAL A 83 5.06 -7.33 9.50
CA VAL A 83 5.04 -8.27 10.64
C VAL A 83 3.61 -8.73 10.94
N GLY A 84 2.64 -7.82 10.87
CA GLY A 84 1.24 -8.10 11.17
C GLY A 84 0.75 -7.45 12.45
N CYS A 85 -0.51 -7.69 12.78
CA CYS A 85 -1.22 -6.99 13.85
C CYS A 85 -0.94 -7.52 15.26
N GLY A 86 -0.11 -8.56 15.40
CA GLY A 86 0.17 -9.21 16.68
C GLY A 86 -0.99 -10.03 17.27
N ASN A 87 -2.13 -10.15 16.58
CA ASN A 87 -3.30 -10.87 17.07
C ASN A 87 -3.69 -12.06 16.19
N CYS A 88 -3.70 -11.89 14.86
CA CYS A 88 -4.14 -12.93 13.92
C CYS A 88 -3.28 -14.20 13.89
N HIS A 89 -2.02 -14.12 14.34
CA HIS A 89 -1.05 -15.22 14.27
C HIS A 89 -0.37 -15.44 15.62
N LEU A 90 -1.11 -15.24 16.72
CA LEU A 90 -0.61 -15.56 18.05
C LEU A 90 -0.33 -17.07 18.13
N HIS A 91 0.95 -17.42 18.17
CA HIS A 91 1.38 -18.74 18.62
C HIS A 91 1.39 -18.71 20.14
N VAL A 92 0.40 -19.35 20.75
CA VAL A 92 0.46 -19.67 22.17
C VAL A 92 1.39 -20.86 22.29
N ASP A 93 2.68 -20.62 22.50
CA ASP A 93 3.62 -21.66 22.88
C ASP A 93 3.14 -22.23 24.22
N ARG A 94 2.70 -23.48 24.19
CA ARG A 94 2.19 -24.23 25.35
C ARG A 94 3.30 -25.07 25.96
#